data_AF-A0A382Q6C8-F1
#
_entry.id   AF-A0A382Q6C8-F1
#
_cell.length_a   1.000
_cell.length_b   1.000
_cell.length_c   1.000
_cell.angle_alpha   90.00
_cell.angle_beta   90.00
_cell.angle_gamma   90.00
#
_symmetry.space_group_name_H-M   'P 1'
#
loop_
_entity.id
_entity.type
_entity.pdbx_description
1 polymer ?
#
loop_
_entity_poly.entity_id
_entity_poly.type
_entity_poly.pdbx_seq_one_letter_code
_entity_poly.pdbx_strand_id
1 'polypeptide(L)' 'MHDFELLRDEEISELNTRALYYRHRTGCELVSLINEDENKVFGINFRTPPTDSTGVAHILEHAVLCGSRKYPVKEPFI' A
#
# COMPACT_ATOMS: atom_id res chain seq x y z
N MET A 1 -17.35 3.55 4.52
CA MET A 1 -16.06 4.29 4.49
C MET A 1 -16.22 5.59 5.27
N HIS A 2 -16.26 5.54 6.62
CA HIS A 2 -16.53 6.76 7.40
C HIS A 2 -15.28 7.65 7.59
N ASP A 3 -14.08 7.09 7.43
CA ASP A 3 -12.81 7.82 7.60
C ASP A 3 -12.06 8.08 6.28
N PHE A 4 -12.63 7.71 5.12
CA PHE A 4 -12.05 7.94 3.80
C PHE A 4 -12.92 8.90 2.99
N GLU A 5 -12.29 9.94 2.46
CA GLU A 5 -12.88 10.91 1.54
C GLU A 5 -12.47 10.55 0.10
N LEU A 6 -13.43 10.46 -0.81
CA LEU A 6 -13.16 10.30 -2.25
C LEU A 6 -12.74 11.66 -2.82
N LEU A 7 -11.52 11.74 -3.34
CA LEU A 7 -10.97 12.96 -3.91
C LEU A 7 -11.08 12.98 -5.44
N ARG A 8 -10.94 11.83 -6.11
CA ARG A 8 -11.06 11.70 -7.57
C ARG A 8 -11.64 10.36 -7.98
N ASP A 9 -12.34 10.37 -9.10
CA ASP A 9 -12.98 9.24 -9.74
C ASP A 9 -12.81 9.41 -11.26
N GLU A 10 -11.92 8.61 -11.85
CA GLU A 10 -11.45 8.82 -13.22
C GLU A 10 -11.38 7.49 -13.98
N GLU A 11 -11.84 7.54 -15.23
CA GLU A 11 -11.75 6.41 -16.15
C GLU A 11 -10.51 6.52 -17.02
N ILE A 12 -9.66 5.49 -16.98
CA ILE A 12 -8.42 5.40 -17.76
C ILE A 12 -8.67 4.41 -18.90
N SER A 13 -9.12 4.94 -20.03
CA SER A 13 -9.56 4.16 -21.19
C SER A 13 -8.46 3.26 -21.77
N GLU A 14 -7.21 3.73 -21.79
CA GLU A 14 -6.04 3.01 -22.30
C GLU A 14 -5.73 1.77 -21.48
N LEU A 15 -6.21 1.72 -20.23
CA LEU A 15 -6.03 0.61 -19.29
C LEU A 15 -7.33 -0.16 -19.04
N ASN A 16 -8.46 0.22 -19.65
CA ASN A 16 -9.80 -0.31 -19.33
C ASN A 16 -10.06 -0.38 -17.81
N THR A 17 -9.68 0.68 -17.09
CA THR A 17 -9.63 0.69 -15.63
C THR A 17 -10.24 1.96 -15.06
N ARG A 18 -11.07 1.82 -14.02
CA ARG A 18 -11.56 2.93 -13.19
C ARG A 18 -10.62 3.16 -12.01
N ALA A 19 -10.13 4.37 -11.85
CA ALA A 19 -9.26 4.77 -10.77
C ALA A 19 -10.03 5.64 -9.75
N LEU A 20 -10.11 5.15 -8.51
CA LEU A 20 -10.67 5.88 -7.38
C LEU A 20 -9.54 6.29 -6.44
N TYR A 21 -9.41 7.58 -6.19
CA TYR A 21 -8.39 8.14 -5.29
C TYR A 21 -9.04 8.70 -4.03
N TYR A 22 -8.61 8.19 -2.88
CA TYR A 22 -9.15 8.55 -1.57
C TYR A 22 -8.06 9.08 -0.64
N ARG A 23 -8.49 9.86 0.35
CA ARG A 23 -7.68 10.25 1.50
C ARG A 23 -8.34 9.84 2.80
N HIS A 24 -7.59 9.15 3.65
CA HIS A 24 -8.00 8.80 5.01
C HIS A 24 -7.78 9.99 5.96
N ARG A 25 -8.52 10.06 7.07
CA ARG A 25 -8.35 11.09 8.11
C ARG A 25 -6.92 11.20 8.68
N THR A 26 -6.12 10.13 8.58
CA THR A 26 -4.71 10.13 9.01
C THR A 26 -3.77 10.75 7.96
N GLY A 27 -4.28 11.18 6.81
CA GLY A 27 -3.50 11.62 5.65
C GLY A 27 -3.03 10.49 4.75
N CYS A 28 -3.33 9.22 5.07
CA CYS A 28 -3.01 8.08 4.19
C CYS A 28 -3.77 8.20 2.87
N GLU A 29 -3.08 7.95 1.78
CA GLU A 29 -3.62 8.02 0.42
C GLU A 29 -3.89 6.59 -0.08
N LEU A 30 -5.05 6.39 -0.70
CA LEU A 30 -5.48 5.11 -1.26
C LEU A 30 -5.87 5.32 -2.71
N VAL A 31 -5.30 4.51 -3.61
CA VAL A 31 -5.74 4.42 -5.00
C VAL A 31 -6.31 3.02 -5.22
N SER A 32 -7.57 2.95 -5.63
CA SER A 32 -8.23 1.71 -6.03
C SER A 32 -8.34 1.67 -7.55
N LEU A 33 -7.76 0.65 -8.17
CA LEU A 33 -7.86 0.40 -9.61
C LEU A 33 -8.84 -0.74 -9.82
N ILE A 34 -9.93 -0.49 -10.55
CA ILE A 34 -11.04 -1.42 -10.74
C ILE A 34 -11.12 -1.76 -12.22
N ASN A 35 -10.99 -3.05 -12.52
CA ASN A 35 -11.13 -3.62 -13.85
C ASN A 35 -11.57 -5.10 -13.74
N GLU A 36 -11.64 -5.80 -14.87
CA GLU A 36 -12.11 -7.19 -14.98
C GLU A 36 -11.02 -8.24 -14.68
N ASP A 37 -9.81 -7.85 -14.24
CA ASP A 37 -8.76 -8.83 -13.91
C ASP A 37 -9.10 -9.57 -12.61
N GLU A 38 -9.12 -10.90 -12.66
CA GLU A 38 -9.36 -11.75 -11.50
C GLU A 38 -8.20 -11.72 -10.48
N ASN A 39 -6.99 -11.37 -10.94
CA ASN A 39 -5.80 -11.28 -10.10
C ASN A 39 -5.80 -9.99 -9.28
N LYS A 40 -6.33 -10.08 -8.07
CA LYS A 40 -6.32 -8.97 -7.12
C LYS A 40 -4.95 -8.79 -6.49
N VAL A 41 -4.45 -7.57 -6.52
CA VAL A 41 -3.21 -7.15 -5.89
C VAL A 41 -3.47 -5.98 -4.95
N PHE A 42 -2.68 -5.88 -3.89
CA PHE A 42 -2.60 -4.67 -3.08
C PHE A 42 -1.13 -4.33 -2.83
N GLY A 43 -0.85 -3.04 -2.66
CA GLY A 43 0.48 -2.53 -2.33
C GLY A 43 0.37 -1.45 -1.27
N ILE A 44 1.41 -1.33 -0.45
CA ILE A 44 1.55 -0.27 0.56
C ILE A 44 2.91 0.37 0.34
N ASN A 45 2.95 1.69 0.27
CA ASN A 45 4.17 2.44 -0.02
C ASN A 45 4.50 3.37 1.15
N PHE A 46 5.77 3.37 1.56
CA PHE A 46 6.32 4.30 2.53
C PHE A 46 7.47 5.08 1.88
N ARG A 47 7.54 6.38 2.11
CA ARG A 47 8.64 7.22 1.60
C ARG A 47 9.88 7.03 2.47
N THR A 48 10.90 6.34 1.95
CA THR A 48 12.13 5.98 2.69
C THR A 48 13.43 6.47 1.99
N PRO A 49 13.65 7.79 1.84
CA PRO A 49 14.90 8.30 1.28
C PRO A 49 16.07 8.00 2.24
N PRO A 50 17.15 7.35 1.78
CA PRO A 50 18.28 7.05 2.63
C PRO A 50 19.07 8.33 2.94
N THR A 51 19.49 8.49 4.20
CA THR A 51 20.41 9.56 4.63
C THR A 51 21.87 9.10 4.66
N ASP A 52 22.10 7.79 4.59
CA ASP A 52 23.42 7.15 4.62
C ASP A 52 23.37 5.78 3.91
N SER A 53 24.51 5.08 3.90
CA SER A 53 24.69 3.78 3.23
C SER A 53 24.54 2.58 4.17
N THR A 54 23.89 2.72 5.33
CA THR A 54 23.70 1.61 6.28
C THR A 54 22.72 0.55 5.78
N GLY A 55 21.87 0.89 4.81
CA GLY A 55 20.83 0.00 4.30
C GLY A 55 19.62 -0.16 5.24
N VAL A 56 19.45 0.74 6.22
CA VAL A 56 18.40 0.62 7.25
C VAL A 56 16.98 0.43 6.69
N ALA A 57 16.63 1.06 5.58
CA ALA A 57 15.32 0.90 4.94
C ALA A 57 15.11 -0.54 4.41
N HIS A 58 16.15 -1.13 3.82
CA HIS A 58 16.13 -2.51 3.34
C HIS A 58 16.10 -3.50 4.52
N ILE A 59 16.90 -3.27 5.57
CA ILE A 59 16.84 -4.09 6.78
C ILE A 59 15.43 -4.06 7.39
N LEU A 60 14.81 -2.88 7.43
CA LEU A 60 13.46 -2.71 7.96
C LEU A 60 12.42 -3.48 7.14
N GLU A 61 12.51 -3.46 5.81
CA GLU A 61 11.63 -4.23 4.91
C GLU A 61 11.60 -5.72 5.28
N HIS A 62 12.77 -6.34 5.49
CA HIS A 62 12.84 -7.74 5.94
C HIS A 62 12.31 -7.91 7.36
N ALA A 63 12.72 -7.03 8.28
CA ALA A 63 12.40 -7.17 9.70
C ALA A 63 10.90 -7.06 10.00
N VAL A 64 10.15 -6.22 9.27
CA VAL A 64 8.69 -6.09 9.48
C VAL A 64 7.90 -7.31 9.04
N LEU A 65 8.51 -8.20 8.26
CA LEU A 65 7.92 -9.48 7.84
C LEU A 65 8.17 -10.61 8.84
N CYS A 66 8.96 -10.39 9.90
CA CYS A 66 9.30 -11.39 10.93
C CYS A 66 8.34 -11.41 12.14
N GLY A 67 7.10 -10.96 11.96
CA GLY A 67 6.07 -10.96 13.01
C GLY A 67 5.42 -9.60 13.26
N SER A 68 4.27 -9.63 13.92
CA SER A 68 3.56 -8.40 14.35
C SER A 68 2.88 -8.62 15.69
N ARG A 69 2.39 -7.54 16.34
CA ARG A 69 1.61 -7.68 17.58
C ARG A 69 0.37 -8.57 17.42
N LYS A 70 -0.27 -8.57 16.25
CA LYS A 70 -1.46 -9.39 15.96
C LYS A 70 -1.09 -10.81 15.56
N TYR A 71 0.06 -10.99 14.92
CA TYR A 71 0.57 -12.28 14.46
C TYR A 71 2.01 -12.46 15.00
N PRO A 72 2.18 -12.80 16.29
CA PRO A 72 3.48 -12.86 16.96
C PRO A 72 4.19 -14.19 16.67
N VAL A 73 4.27 -14.56 15.39
CA VAL A 73 4.99 -15.73 14.90
C VAL A 73 6.27 -15.28 14.21
N LYS A 74 7.30 -16.14 14.23
CA LYS A 74 8.66 -15.78 13.82
C LYS A 74 8.81 -15.52 12.32
N GLU A 75 8.06 -16.23 11.50
CA GLU A 75 8.19 -16.22 10.04
C GLU A 75 6.81 -16.27 9.36
N PRO A 76 5.98 -15.21 9.46
CA PRO A 76 4.63 -15.21 8.88
C PRO A 76 4.58 -15.09 7.35
N PHE A 77 5.68 -14.73 6.70
CA PHE A 77 5.76 -14.48 5.25
C PHE A 77 6.82 -15.34 4.53
N ILE A 78 7.30 -16.42 5.17
CA ILE A 78 8.19 -17.44 4.58
C ILE A 78 7.38 -18.70 4.28
#